data_AF-A0A5K1JZP1-F1
#
_entry.id   AF-A0A5K1JZP1-F1
#
_cell.length_a   1.000
_cell.length_b   1.000
_cell.length_c   1.000
_cell.angle_alpha   90.00
_cell.angle_beta   90.00
_cell.angle_gamma   90.00
#
_symmetry.space_group_name_H-M   'P 1'
#
loop_
_entity.id
_entity.type
_entity.pdbx_description
1 polymer ?
#
loop_
_entity_poly.entity_id
_entity_poly.type
_entity_poly.pdbx_seq_one_letter_code
_entity_poly.pdbx_strand_id
1 'polypeptide(L)'
;MMIQSSNSHLIIHRITPQQTVPLRHSVLWPNHPVSYVLLPEDDSGKHYGAFLDGVCDAVAVVSVFEEAFSQPMPDGGVGCVPALRFRKFACDPKYQGQGIGTQLLRHVFDDALSNPKIPIRVFWCDARVSAATWYERKEIGMERFGEVFFKGDIEYIRMKGVVTIAINLEGTRRSAVTEPATSRAH
;
A
#
# COMPACT_ATOMS: atom_id res chain seq x y z
N MET A 1 -13.22 -24.35 -29.93
CA MET A 1 -13.76 -23.31 -29.03
C MET A 1 -12.61 -22.41 -28.63
N MET A 2 -12.55 -21.19 -29.18
CA MET A 2 -11.59 -20.19 -28.71
C MET A 2 -12.09 -19.64 -27.38
N ILE A 3 -11.29 -19.82 -26.32
CA ILE A 3 -11.50 -19.15 -25.05
C ILE A 3 -11.15 -17.68 -25.32
N GLN A 4 -12.17 -16.84 -25.53
CA GLN A 4 -11.97 -15.40 -25.48
C GLN A 4 -11.46 -15.07 -24.08
N SER A 5 -10.19 -14.74 -23.97
CA SER A 5 -9.64 -14.13 -22.76
C SER A 5 -10.32 -12.78 -22.62
N SER A 6 -11.30 -12.66 -21.72
CA SER A 6 -11.83 -11.37 -21.33
C SER A 6 -10.71 -10.63 -20.57
N ASN A 7 -9.93 -9.83 -21.29
CA ASN A 7 -9.10 -8.81 -20.67
C ASN A 7 -10.06 -7.85 -19.98
N SER A 8 -10.37 -8.13 -18.71
CA SER A 8 -11.16 -7.23 -17.89
C SER A 8 -10.32 -5.98 -17.67
N HIS A 9 -10.74 -4.84 -18.21
CA HIS A 9 -9.97 -3.61 -18.07
C HIS A 9 -10.03 -3.16 -16.60
N LEU A 10 -8.85 -2.93 -16.01
CA LEU A 10 -8.72 -2.43 -14.64
C LEU A 10 -8.54 -0.92 -14.67
N ILE A 11 -9.47 -0.19 -14.06
CA ILE A 11 -9.37 1.26 -13.90
C ILE A 11 -9.05 1.56 -12.44
N ILE A 12 -7.99 2.34 -12.22
CA ILE A 12 -7.62 2.82 -10.88
C ILE A 12 -7.75 4.34 -10.87
N HIS A 13 -8.47 4.87 -9.89
CA HIS A 13 -8.61 6.31 -9.72
C HIS A 13 -8.88 6.71 -8.26
N ARG A 14 -8.84 8.02 -8.02
CA ARG A 14 -9.15 8.64 -6.74
C ARG A 14 -10.64 8.46 -6.41
N ILE A 15 -10.95 8.14 -5.16
CA ILE A 15 -12.32 8.02 -4.64
C ILE A 15 -12.47 8.82 -3.36
N THR A 16 -13.72 9.05 -2.95
CA THR A 16 -14.02 9.63 -1.64
C THR A 16 -13.74 8.63 -0.52
N PRO A 17 -13.48 9.08 0.73
CA PRO A 17 -13.36 8.17 1.86
C PRO A 17 -14.62 7.32 2.04
N GLN A 18 -15.80 7.87 1.82
CA GLN A 18 -17.08 7.16 1.97
C GLN A 18 -17.20 5.97 1.02
N GLN A 19 -16.71 6.09 -0.22
CA GLN A 19 -16.69 4.99 -1.19
C GLN A 19 -15.79 3.81 -0.77
N THR A 20 -14.84 4.02 0.15
CA THR A 20 -14.01 2.92 0.66
C THR A 20 -14.74 2.05 1.69
N VAL A 21 -15.72 2.63 2.40
CA VAL A 21 -16.29 2.06 3.62
C VAL A 21 -16.92 0.68 3.41
N PRO A 22 -17.76 0.45 2.37
CA PRO A 22 -18.39 -0.85 2.17
C PRO A 22 -17.37 -1.98 2.02
N LEU A 23 -16.33 -1.80 1.19
CA LEU A 23 -15.32 -2.82 0.97
C LEU A 23 -14.38 -3.00 2.17
N ARG A 24 -13.98 -1.89 2.83
CA ARG A 24 -13.19 -1.98 4.06
C ARG A 24 -13.92 -2.82 5.10
N HIS A 25 -15.21 -2.58 5.29
CA HIS A 25 -16.03 -3.29 6.28
C HIS A 25 -16.14 -4.77 5.94
N SER A 26 -16.59 -5.11 4.74
CA SER A 26 -16.83 -6.50 4.34
C SER A 26 -15.58 -7.38 4.33
N VAL A 27 -14.41 -6.79 4.06
CA VAL A 27 -13.14 -7.56 3.96
C VAL A 27 -12.34 -7.54 5.26
N LEU A 28 -12.22 -6.38 5.92
CA LEU A 28 -11.32 -6.25 7.06
C LEU A 28 -12.00 -6.64 8.38
N TRP A 29 -13.25 -6.21 8.58
CA TRP A 29 -13.94 -6.40 9.87
C TRP A 29 -15.43 -6.70 9.67
N PRO A 30 -15.80 -7.77 8.95
CA PRO A 30 -17.18 -8.06 8.57
C PRO A 30 -18.11 -8.28 9.77
N ASN A 31 -17.56 -8.77 10.89
CA ASN A 31 -18.30 -9.10 12.10
C ASN A 31 -18.30 -7.97 13.14
N HIS A 32 -17.82 -6.77 12.79
CA HIS A 32 -17.80 -5.61 13.68
C HIS A 32 -18.70 -4.48 13.15
N PRO A 33 -19.05 -3.47 13.97
CA PRO A 33 -19.71 -2.28 13.48
C PRO A 33 -18.88 -1.53 12.43
N VAL A 34 -19.54 -0.82 11.50
CA VAL A 34 -18.89 -0.02 10.45
C VAL A 34 -17.87 0.98 11.01
N SER A 35 -18.08 1.48 12.24
CA SER A 35 -17.13 2.39 12.91
C SER A 35 -15.70 1.84 13.03
N TYR A 36 -15.50 0.52 13.02
CA TYR A 36 -14.17 -0.10 13.06
C TYR A 36 -13.32 0.18 11.81
N VAL A 37 -13.96 0.55 10.69
CA VAL A 37 -13.28 0.82 9.42
C VAL A 37 -13.20 2.29 9.05
N LEU A 38 -13.85 3.15 9.83
CA LEU A 38 -13.72 4.60 9.72
C LEU A 38 -12.39 5.03 10.36
N LEU A 39 -11.71 5.98 9.73
CA LEU A 39 -10.49 6.58 10.26
C LEU A 39 -10.76 8.03 10.64
N PRO A 40 -10.34 8.51 11.82
CA PRO A 40 -10.40 9.93 12.16
C PRO A 40 -9.71 10.81 11.10
N GLU A 41 -8.69 10.27 10.44
CA GLU A 41 -7.89 10.99 9.45
C GLU A 41 -8.47 10.93 8.03
N ASP A 42 -9.57 10.19 7.78
CA ASP A 42 -10.08 9.91 6.43
C ASP A 42 -10.23 11.20 5.58
N ASP A 43 -10.70 12.32 6.16
CA ASP A 43 -10.88 13.57 5.42
C ASP A 43 -9.56 14.21 4.93
N SER A 44 -8.45 13.91 5.58
CA SER A 44 -7.09 14.34 5.18
C SER A 44 -6.40 13.33 4.25
N GLY A 45 -7.02 12.17 4.08
CA GLY A 45 -6.47 11.04 3.38
C GLY A 45 -6.58 11.15 1.87
N LYS A 46 -5.77 10.34 1.23
CA LYS A 46 -5.79 10.09 -0.20
C LYS A 46 -6.35 8.69 -0.43
N HIS A 47 -7.49 8.54 -1.10
CA HIS A 47 -8.13 7.23 -1.29
C HIS A 47 -8.17 6.83 -2.76
N TYR A 48 -7.97 5.54 -3.02
CA TYR A 48 -7.96 4.95 -4.36
C TYR A 48 -8.85 3.73 -4.38
N GLY A 49 -9.57 3.56 -5.49
CA GLY A 49 -10.35 2.37 -5.81
C GLY A 49 -9.86 1.76 -7.12
N ALA A 50 -9.91 0.44 -7.20
CA ALA A 50 -9.71 -0.32 -8.43
C ALA A 50 -11.06 -0.91 -8.88
N PHE A 51 -11.40 -0.71 -10.15
CA PHE A 51 -12.68 -1.06 -10.75
C PHE A 51 -12.45 -1.94 -11.97
N LEU A 52 -13.26 -2.98 -12.13
CA LEU A 52 -13.27 -3.83 -13.30
C LEU A 52 -14.46 -3.48 -14.18
N ASP A 53 -14.34 -3.66 -15.49
CA ASP A 53 -15.45 -3.51 -16.42
C ASP A 53 -16.68 -4.29 -15.97
N GLY A 54 -17.84 -3.63 -15.99
CA GLY A 54 -19.11 -4.24 -15.58
C GLY A 54 -19.29 -4.40 -14.06
N VAL A 55 -18.33 -3.97 -13.23
CA VAL A 55 -18.45 -3.92 -11.78
C VAL A 55 -18.60 -2.47 -11.32
N CYS A 56 -19.74 -2.14 -10.72
CA CYS A 56 -20.04 -0.77 -10.29
C CYS A 56 -19.24 -0.32 -9.06
N ASP A 57 -18.93 -1.26 -8.17
CA ASP A 57 -18.20 -1.00 -6.93
C ASP A 57 -16.70 -1.27 -7.10
N ALA A 58 -15.89 -0.59 -6.29
CA ALA A 58 -14.46 -0.88 -6.24
C ALA A 58 -14.23 -2.32 -5.75
N VAL A 59 -13.43 -3.09 -6.48
CA VAL A 59 -13.02 -4.46 -6.10
C VAL A 59 -11.79 -4.48 -5.20
N ALA A 60 -11.03 -3.38 -5.17
CA ALA A 60 -9.97 -3.14 -4.20
C ALA A 60 -9.91 -1.66 -3.82
N VAL A 61 -9.60 -1.36 -2.56
CA VAL A 61 -9.43 0.01 -2.06
C VAL A 61 -8.22 0.13 -1.17
N VAL A 62 -7.56 1.29 -1.20
CA VAL A 62 -6.48 1.64 -0.28
C VAL A 62 -6.57 3.12 0.08
N SER A 63 -6.09 3.48 1.26
CA SER A 63 -6.08 4.87 1.72
C SER A 63 -4.71 5.22 2.26
N VAL A 64 -4.19 6.37 1.87
CA VAL A 64 -2.83 6.78 2.14
C VAL A 64 -2.77 8.16 2.79
N PHE A 65 -1.80 8.31 3.69
CA PHE A 65 -1.63 9.47 4.55
C PHE A 65 -0.15 9.85 4.53
N GLU A 66 0.12 11.12 4.29
CA GLU A 66 1.48 11.66 4.34
C GLU A 66 1.86 11.94 5.79
N GLU A 67 3.03 11.49 6.22
CA GLU A 67 3.52 11.65 7.59
C GLU A 67 5.04 11.62 7.66
N ALA A 68 5.61 11.91 8.84
CA ALA A 68 7.04 11.78 9.09
C ALA A 68 7.36 10.38 9.65
N PHE A 69 8.41 9.74 9.13
CA PHE A 69 8.85 8.42 9.56
C PHE A 69 10.24 8.47 10.18
N SER A 70 10.35 8.00 11.42
CA SER A 70 11.62 7.90 12.14
C SER A 70 12.46 6.74 11.62
N GLN A 71 13.71 7.00 11.27
CA GLN A 71 14.64 5.97 10.83
C GLN A 71 16.06 6.21 11.34
N PRO A 72 16.87 5.15 11.50
CA PRO A 72 18.29 5.28 11.77
C PRO A 72 18.99 6.08 10.66
N MET A 73 19.93 6.94 11.07
CA MET A 73 20.72 7.77 10.17
C MET A 73 22.18 7.27 10.09
N PRO A 74 22.92 7.59 9.01
CA PRO A 74 24.32 7.14 8.85
C PRO A 74 25.27 7.63 9.94
N ASP A 75 24.94 8.72 10.64
CA ASP A 75 25.70 9.29 11.75
C ASP A 75 25.41 8.61 13.10
N GLY A 76 24.60 7.54 13.11
CA GLY A 76 24.17 6.83 14.32
C GLY A 76 22.99 7.48 15.05
N GLY A 77 22.46 8.59 14.55
CA GLY A 77 21.28 9.25 15.10
C GLY A 77 19.95 8.67 14.60
N VAL A 78 18.85 9.29 15.05
CA VAL A 78 17.49 9.04 14.54
C VAL A 78 17.00 10.30 13.84
N GLY A 79 16.67 10.18 12.55
CA GLY A 79 16.13 11.26 11.74
C GLY A 79 14.69 10.97 11.32
N CYS A 80 13.99 12.02 10.88
CA CYS A 80 12.66 11.90 10.30
C CYS A 80 12.71 12.16 8.80
N VAL A 81 12.06 11.29 8.02
CA VAL A 81 11.91 11.46 6.56
C VAL A 81 10.45 11.50 6.15
N PRO A 82 10.09 12.21 5.06
CA PRO A 82 8.74 12.17 4.51
C PRO A 82 8.36 10.74 4.11
N ALA A 83 7.20 10.30 4.55
CA ALA A 83 6.70 8.97 4.31
C ALA A 83 5.22 8.97 3.94
N LEU A 84 4.81 7.89 3.30
CA LEU A 84 3.43 7.62 2.97
C LEU A 84 2.98 6.35 3.69
N ARG A 85 2.09 6.50 4.66
CA ARG A 85 1.45 5.38 5.34
C ARG A 85 0.20 4.99 4.59
N PHE A 86 0.09 3.73 4.19
CA PHE A 86 -1.16 3.21 3.66
C PHE A 86 -1.91 2.37 4.70
N ARG A 87 -3.22 2.53 4.75
CA ARG A 87 -4.14 1.95 5.72
C ARG A 87 -5.37 1.40 5.00
N LYS A 88 -6.03 0.46 5.68
CA LYS A 88 -7.30 -0.14 5.27
C LYS A 88 -7.29 -0.66 3.82
N PHE A 89 -6.18 -1.28 3.44
CA PHE A 89 -6.06 -1.93 2.14
C PHE A 89 -6.90 -3.21 2.12
N ALA A 90 -7.92 -3.24 1.27
CA ALA A 90 -8.82 -4.36 1.09
C ALA A 90 -8.96 -4.71 -0.40
N CYS A 91 -9.07 -5.99 -0.69
CA CYS A 91 -9.43 -6.52 -2.00
C CYS A 91 -10.53 -7.57 -1.77
N ASP A 92 -11.64 -7.48 -2.49
CA ASP A 92 -12.74 -8.44 -2.40
C ASP A 92 -12.18 -9.85 -2.68
N PRO A 93 -12.40 -10.84 -1.79
CA PRO A 93 -11.93 -12.20 -1.94
C PRO A 93 -12.19 -12.83 -3.31
N LYS A 94 -13.29 -12.48 -3.98
CA LYS A 94 -13.64 -12.99 -5.33
C LYS A 94 -12.65 -12.54 -6.42
N TYR A 95 -11.93 -11.45 -6.19
CA TYR A 95 -11.01 -10.83 -7.13
C TYR A 95 -9.54 -10.92 -6.68
N GLN A 96 -9.27 -11.61 -5.57
CA GLN A 96 -7.90 -11.88 -5.12
C GLN A 96 -7.17 -12.88 -6.03
N GLY A 97 -5.84 -12.88 -5.98
CA GLY A 97 -5.01 -13.75 -6.82
C GLY A 97 -4.85 -13.30 -8.29
N GLN A 98 -5.53 -12.21 -8.69
CA GLN A 98 -5.53 -11.70 -10.07
C GLN A 98 -4.58 -10.51 -10.30
N GLY A 99 -3.71 -10.19 -9.33
CA GLY A 99 -2.77 -9.07 -9.43
C GLY A 99 -3.35 -7.67 -9.23
N ILE A 100 -4.67 -7.54 -9.01
CA ILE A 100 -5.37 -6.24 -8.82
C ILE A 100 -4.77 -5.43 -7.66
N GLY A 101 -4.56 -6.06 -6.50
CA GLY A 101 -3.96 -5.37 -5.35
C GLY A 101 -2.54 -4.86 -5.64
N THR A 102 -1.75 -5.63 -6.39
CA THR A 102 -0.39 -5.20 -6.77
C THR A 102 -0.46 -4.01 -7.72
N GLN A 103 -1.36 -4.02 -8.70
CA GLN A 103 -1.55 -2.89 -9.62
C GLN A 103 -2.03 -1.63 -8.89
N LEU A 104 -2.98 -1.77 -7.97
CA LEU A 104 -3.46 -0.67 -7.13
C LEU A 104 -2.33 -0.05 -6.30
N LEU A 105 -1.54 -0.87 -5.61
CA LEU A 105 -0.46 -0.38 -4.76
C LEU A 105 0.65 0.31 -5.57
N ARG A 106 0.98 -0.22 -6.75
CA ARG A 106 1.96 0.42 -7.66
C ARG A 106 1.46 1.76 -8.17
N HIS A 107 0.19 1.86 -8.57
CA HIS A 107 -0.41 3.13 -8.96
C HIS A 107 -0.31 4.16 -7.83
N VAL A 108 -0.56 3.76 -6.58
CA VAL A 108 -0.40 4.65 -5.42
C VAL A 108 1.06 5.09 -5.22
N PHE A 109 2.02 4.19 -5.40
CA PHE A 109 3.44 4.55 -5.32
C PHE A 109 3.83 5.53 -6.42
N ASP A 110 3.43 5.26 -7.67
CA ASP A 110 3.73 6.12 -8.82
C ASP A 110 3.11 7.51 -8.66
N ASP A 111 1.84 7.58 -8.22
CA ASP A 111 1.16 8.87 -7.96
C ASP A 111 1.88 9.67 -6.86
N ALA A 112 2.26 9.01 -5.76
CA ALA A 112 2.99 9.65 -4.66
C ALA A 112 4.38 10.16 -5.10
N LEU A 113 5.10 9.39 -5.92
CA LEU A 113 6.42 9.75 -6.43
C LEU A 113 6.38 10.80 -7.53
N SER A 114 5.24 10.95 -8.22
CA SER A 114 5.05 11.97 -9.25
C SER A 114 4.95 13.39 -8.69
N ASN A 115 4.68 13.55 -7.39
CA ASN A 115 4.55 14.85 -6.74
C ASN A 115 5.93 15.42 -6.33
N PRO A 116 6.48 16.42 -7.06
CA PRO A 116 7.82 16.92 -6.80
C PRO A 116 7.93 17.73 -5.50
N LYS A 117 6.80 18.15 -4.89
CA LYS A 117 6.78 18.97 -3.68
C LYS A 117 7.12 18.16 -2.43
N ILE A 118 6.81 16.86 -2.43
CA ILE A 118 6.98 15.99 -1.27
C ILE A 118 7.79 14.78 -1.70
N PRO A 119 9.11 14.77 -1.43
CA PRO A 119 9.98 13.67 -1.83
C PRO A 119 9.79 12.49 -0.89
N ILE A 120 8.70 11.73 -1.05
CA ILE A 120 8.42 10.53 -0.26
C ILE A 120 9.62 9.59 -0.31
N ARG A 121 10.14 9.24 0.87
CA ARG A 121 11.31 8.36 1.04
C ARG A 121 10.95 6.98 1.52
N VAL A 122 9.83 6.84 2.20
CA VAL A 122 9.38 5.58 2.80
C VAL A 122 7.89 5.38 2.53
N PHE A 123 7.53 4.19 2.07
CA PHE A 123 6.17 3.68 2.13
C PHE A 123 6.05 2.72 3.29
N TRP A 124 4.99 2.77 4.09
CA TRP A 124 4.85 1.82 5.20
C TRP A 124 3.41 1.51 5.58
N CYS A 125 3.21 0.41 6.28
CA CYS A 125 1.91 0.02 6.81
C CYS A 125 2.01 -0.90 8.03
N ASP A 126 0.89 -1.06 8.73
CA ASP A 126 0.68 -2.18 9.63
C ASP A 126 -0.02 -3.28 8.83
N ALA A 127 0.71 -4.34 8.46
CA ALA A 127 0.16 -5.47 7.75
C ALA A 127 -0.32 -6.54 8.73
N ARG A 128 -1.40 -7.25 8.40
CA ARG A 128 -1.67 -8.55 9.06
C ARG A 128 -0.48 -9.46 8.82
N VAL A 129 -0.05 -10.22 9.83
CA VAL A 129 1.09 -11.16 9.67
C VAL A 129 0.85 -12.14 8.50
N SER A 130 -0.40 -12.57 8.31
CA SER A 130 -0.80 -13.43 7.18
C SER A 130 -0.63 -12.80 5.79
N ALA A 131 -0.52 -11.47 5.70
CA ALA A 131 -0.29 -10.74 4.45
C ALA A 131 1.17 -10.30 4.29
N ALA A 132 2.05 -10.51 5.28
CA ALA A 132 3.41 -9.96 5.23
C ALA A 132 4.23 -10.52 4.05
N THR A 133 4.11 -11.81 3.74
CA THR A 133 4.77 -12.43 2.57
C THR A 133 4.31 -11.88 1.24
N TRP A 134 3.09 -11.31 1.18
CA TRP A 134 2.59 -10.62 -0.01
C TRP A 134 3.35 -9.31 -0.23
N TYR A 135 3.54 -8.52 0.83
CA TYR A 135 4.30 -7.26 0.79
C TYR A 135 5.81 -7.47 0.51
N GLU A 136 6.36 -8.62 0.92
CA GLU A 136 7.77 -9.00 0.71
C GLU A 136 8.10 -9.39 -0.74
N ARG A 137 7.08 -9.59 -1.59
CA ARG A 137 7.31 -9.91 -3.00
C ARG A 137 8.08 -8.80 -3.70
N LYS A 138 8.93 -9.18 -4.65
CA LYS A 138 9.79 -8.24 -5.39
C LYS A 138 9.03 -7.13 -6.11
N GLU A 139 7.81 -7.39 -6.57
CA GLU A 139 6.99 -6.40 -7.27
C GLU A 139 6.46 -5.29 -6.34
N ILE A 140 6.53 -5.50 -5.01
CA ILE A 140 6.11 -4.54 -3.97
C ILE A 140 7.33 -4.02 -3.20
N GLY A 141 8.27 -4.90 -2.83
CA GLY A 141 9.58 -4.53 -2.30
C GLY A 141 9.55 -3.98 -0.88
N MET A 142 8.73 -4.56 0.01
CA MET A 142 8.69 -4.14 1.42
C MET A 142 9.32 -5.18 2.35
N GLU A 143 9.79 -4.73 3.50
CA GLU A 143 10.39 -5.55 4.56
C GLU A 143 9.68 -5.35 5.90
N ARG A 144 9.71 -6.39 6.74
CA ARG A 144 9.23 -6.32 8.13
C ARG A 144 10.16 -5.47 8.98
N PHE A 145 9.61 -4.75 9.95
CA PHE A 145 10.42 -4.11 11.00
C PHE A 145 9.64 -4.01 12.32
N GLY A 146 10.39 -4.01 13.43
CA GLY A 146 9.82 -4.02 14.77
C GLY A 146 9.25 -5.38 15.18
N GLU A 147 8.46 -5.39 16.25
CA GLU A 147 7.86 -6.61 16.81
C GLU A 147 6.44 -6.82 16.31
N VAL A 148 5.97 -8.07 16.37
CA VAL A 148 4.56 -8.42 16.15
C VAL A 148 3.72 -7.81 17.26
N PHE A 149 2.56 -7.27 16.91
CA PHE A 149 1.62 -6.66 17.84
C PHE A 149 0.18 -6.98 17.45
N PHE A 150 -0.77 -6.74 18.36
CA PHE A 150 -2.16 -7.16 18.18
C PHE A 150 -3.11 -5.99 17.98
N LYS A 151 -4.13 -6.19 17.13
CA LYS A 151 -5.33 -5.33 17.07
C LYS A 151 -6.55 -6.25 17.26
N GLY A 152 -7.12 -6.26 18.46
CA GLY A 152 -8.01 -7.34 18.87
C GLY A 152 -7.24 -8.66 18.88
N ASP A 153 -7.82 -9.71 18.29
CA ASP A 153 -7.19 -11.04 18.22
C ASP A 153 -6.34 -11.25 16.95
N ILE A 154 -6.12 -10.20 16.15
CA ILE A 154 -5.38 -10.28 14.89
C ILE A 154 -3.95 -9.80 15.08
N GLU A 155 -2.99 -10.62 14.65
CA GLU A 155 -1.57 -10.30 14.61
C GLU A 155 -1.22 -9.36 13.45
N TYR A 156 -0.45 -8.33 13.77
CA TYR A 156 0.09 -7.34 12.85
C TYR A 156 1.61 -7.24 12.97
N ILE A 157 2.25 -6.87 11.86
CA ILE A 157 3.67 -6.52 11.78
C ILE A 157 3.79 -5.25 10.96
N ARG A 158 4.77 -4.39 11.27
CA ARG A 158 5.01 -3.20 10.45
C ARG A 158 5.83 -3.58 9.23
N MET A 159 5.43 -3.07 8.08
CA MET A 159 6.12 -3.25 6.80
C MET A 159 6.58 -1.89 6.29
N LYS A 160 7.78 -1.79 5.70
CA LYS A 160 8.25 -0.58 5.02
C LYS A 160 8.94 -0.90 3.69
N GLY A 161 8.85 0.01 2.74
CA GLY A 161 9.64 0.03 1.51
C GLY A 161 10.35 1.37 1.39
N VAL A 162 11.62 1.36 1.01
CA VAL A 162 12.45 2.57 0.89
C VAL A 162 12.53 2.99 -0.58
N VAL A 163 12.36 4.28 -0.85
CA VAL A 163 12.52 4.84 -2.19
C VAL A 163 13.97 5.22 -2.41
N THR A 164 14.61 4.57 -3.38
CA THR A 164 15.93 5.00 -3.86
C THR A 164 15.76 5.81 -5.13
N ILE A 165 16.29 7.03 -5.08
CA ILE A 165 16.37 7.90 -6.24
C ILE A 165 17.67 7.55 -6.95
N ALA A 166 17.59 6.92 -8.12
CA ALA A 166 18.75 6.79 -8.99
C ALA A 166 19.00 8.15 -9.64
N ILE A 167 20.10 8.81 -9.27
CA ILE A 167 20.60 9.98 -9.98
C ILE A 167 21.27 9.51 -11.27
N ASN A 168 20.52 9.55 -12.38
CA ASN A 168 21.14 9.44 -13.70
C ASN A 168 21.86 10.76 -14.00
N LEU A 169 23.13 10.67 -14.42
CA LEU A 169 23.99 11.80 -14.81
C LEU A 169 23.48 12.59 -16.04
N GLU A 170 22.31 12.25 -16.59
CA GLU A 170 21.68 12.90 -17.76
C GLU A 170 20.38 13.65 -17.42
N GLY A 171 20.13 13.99 -16.14
CA GLY A 171 19.06 14.94 -15.78
C GLY A 171 17.62 14.38 -15.76
N THR A 172 17.41 13.09 -16.05
CA THR A 172 16.10 12.44 -15.87
C THR A 172 16.08 11.61 -14.58
N ARG A 173 15.27 12.01 -13.60
CA ARG A 173 15.10 11.28 -12.32
C ARG A 173 14.19 10.06 -12.51
N ARG A 174 14.64 8.87 -12.11
CA ARG A 174 13.76 7.70 -11.88
C ARG A 174 13.83 7.31 -10.40
N SER A 175 12.68 7.26 -9.76
CA SER A 175 12.52 6.79 -8.38
C SER A 175 11.93 5.38 -8.42
N ALA A 176 12.46 4.47 -7.61
CA ALA A 176 11.90 3.13 -7.43
C ALA A 176 11.97 2.72 -5.96
N VAL A 177 11.02 1.91 -5.52
CA VAL A 177 11.10 1.24 -4.21
C VAL A 177 12.17 0.15 -4.31
N THR A 178 13.14 0.15 -3.40
CA THR A 178 14.24 -0.81 -3.40
C THR A 178 13.78 -2.20 -2.97
N GLU A 179 14.41 -3.21 -3.58
CA GLU A 179 14.38 -4.57 -3.05
C GLU A 179 15.06 -4.61 -1.67
N PRO A 180 14.52 -5.36 -0.70
CA PRO A 180 15.22 -5.60 0.55
C PRO A 180 16.52 -6.35 0.28
N ALA A 181 17.59 -5.97 0.98
CA ALA A 181 18.86 -6.69 0.92
C ALA A 181 18.60 -8.14 1.36
N THR A 182 18.95 -9.11 0.50
CA THR A 182 18.92 -10.51 0.89
C THR A 182 19.93 -10.71 2.01
N SER A 183 19.42 -10.79 3.25
CA SER A 183 20.19 -11.29 4.38
C SER A 183 20.59 -12.71 4.06
N ARG A 184 21.80 -12.90 3.54
CA ARG A 184 22.49 -14.18 3.59
C ARG A 184 22.82 -14.41 5.06
N ALA A 185 21.93 -15.13 5.75
CA ALA A 185 22.32 -15.82 6.98
C ALA A 185 23.43 -16.81 6.60
N HIS A 186 24.59 -16.62 7.23
CA HIS A 186 25.72 -17.55 7.22
C HIS A 186 25.41 -18.78 8.05
#